data_AF-A0A7W1PS91-F1
#
_entry.id   AF-A0A7W1PS91-F1
#
_cell.length_a   1.000
_cell.length_b   1.000
_cell.length_c   1.000
_cell.angle_alpha   90.00
_cell.angle_beta   90.00
_cell.angle_gamma   90.00
#
_symmetry.space_group_name_H-M   'P 1'
#
loop_
_entity.id
_entity.type
_entity.pdbx_description
1 polymer ?
#
loop_
_entity_poly.entity_id
_entity_poly.type
_entity_poly.pdbx_seq_one_letter_code
_entity_poly.pdbx_strand_id
1 'polypeptide(L)' 'MFILTFRLLWGTILSFIAWWIVLFTGKYPQSTHEFNTGSIRWIIRVQLYLGYMSDEYPPFTGKE' A
#
# COMPACT_ATOMS: atom_id res chain seq x y z
N MET A 1 1.50 8.40 -13.63
CA MET A 1 0.63 7.22 -13.88
C MET A 1 1.39 5.89 -13.84
N PHE A 2 2.48 5.69 -14.59
CA PHE A 2 3.24 4.41 -14.60
C PHE A 2 3.76 3.95 -13.22
N ILE A 3 4.22 4.88 -12.38
CA ILE A 3 4.71 4.56 -11.02
C ILE A 3 3.57 4.09 -10.11
N LEU A 4 2.38 4.67 -10.30
CA LEU A 4 1.15 4.35 -9.56
C LEU A 4 0.70 2.92 -9.86
N THR A 5 0.68 2.54 -11.15
CA THR A 5 0.28 1.20 -11.58
C THR A 5 1.26 0.14 -11.11
N PHE A 6 2.58 0.41 -11.19
CA PHE A 6 3.61 -0.50 -10.68
C PHE A 6 3.48 -0.74 -9.17
N ARG A 7 3.18 0.33 -8.40
CA ARG A 7 2.99 0.23 -6.95
C ARG A 7 1.75 -0.58 -6.58
N LEU A 8 0.64 -0.40 -7.30
CA LEU A 8 -0.59 -1.17 -7.08
C LEU A 8 -0.38 -2.65 -7.42
N LEU A 9 0.29 -2.96 -8.53
CA LEU A 9 0.64 -4.34 -8.91
C LEU A 9 1.55 -5.00 -7.87
N TRP A 10 2.52 -4.25 -7.33
CA TRP A 10 3.37 -4.77 -6.26
C TRP A 10 2.59 -5.06 -4.97
N GLY A 11 1.63 -4.20 -4.62
CA GLY A 11 0.74 -4.41 -3.47
C GLY A 11 -0.15 -5.65 -3.58
N THR A 12 -0.67 -5.97 -4.78
CA THR A 12 -1.46 -7.18 -5.00
C THR A 12 -0.61 -8.44 -4.91
N ILE A 13 0.60 -8.42 -5.47
CA ILE A 13 1.56 -9.52 -5.36
C ILE A 13 1.92 -9.78 -3.88
N LEU A 14 2.24 -8.73 -3.12
CA LEU A 14 2.57 -8.87 -1.71
C LEU A 14 1.38 -9.35 -0.87
N SER A 15 0.16 -8.89 -1.16
CA SER A 15 -1.05 -9.40 -0.50
C SER A 15 -1.27 -10.89 -0.80
N PHE A 16 -1.05 -11.32 -2.04
CA PHE A 16 -1.17 -12.72 -2.44
C PHE A 16 -0.12 -13.60 -1.73
N ILE A 17 1.13 -13.13 -1.63
CA ILE A 17 2.19 -13.82 -0.89
C ILE A 17 1.86 -13.86 0.62
N ALA A 18 1.40 -12.75 1.20
CA ALA A 18 1.02 -12.68 2.61
C ALA A 18 -0.12 -13.65 2.92
N TRP A 19 -1.09 -13.80 2.02
CA TRP A 19 -2.19 -14.77 2.16
C TRP A 19 -1.68 -16.21 2.28
N TRP A 20 -0.76 -16.62 1.41
CA TRP A 20 -0.11 -17.94 1.50
C TRP A 20 0.70 -18.11 2.78
N ILE A 21 1.47 -17.09 3.19
CA ILE A 21 2.26 -17.15 4.43
C ILE A 21 1.35 -17.31 5.66
N VAL A 22 0.24 -16.58 5.72
CA VAL A 22 -0.74 -16.69 6.82
C VAL A 22 -1.40 -18.06 6.83
N LEU A 23 -1.72 -18.62 5.66
CA LEU A 23 -2.29 -19.96 5.54
C LEU A 23 -1.40 -21.06 6.11
N PHE A 24 -0.10 -21.01 5.84
CA PHE A 24 0.83 -22.04 6.30
C PHE A 24 1.43 -21.78 7.68
N THR A 25 1.60 -20.50 8.05
CA THR A 25 2.35 -20.11 9.26
C THR A 25 1.43 -19.59 10.38
N GLY A 26 0.18 -19.23 10.06
CA GLY A 26 -0.76 -18.59 11.00
C GLY A 26 -0.31 -17.20 11.49
N LYS A 27 0.82 -16.69 10.98
CA LYS A 27 1.43 -15.43 11.39
C LYS A 27 1.53 -14.51 10.19
N TYR A 28 1.08 -13.27 10.36
CA TYR A 28 1.21 -12.26 9.33
C TYR A 28 2.66 -11.73 9.30
N PRO A 29 3.38 -11.84 8.17
CA PRO A 29 4.76 -11.38 8.07
C PRO A 29 4.84 -9.87 8.29
N GLN A 30 5.66 -9.45 9.27
CA GLN A 30 5.73 -8.07 9.73
C GLN A 30 6.17 -7.09 8.62
N SER A 31 7.17 -7.47 7.81
CA SER A 31 7.64 -6.67 6.67
C SER A 31 6.52 -6.40 5.64
N THR A 32 5.71 -7.42 5.35
CA THR A 32 4.58 -7.29 4.40
C THR A 32 3.44 -6.47 5.00
N HIS A 33 3.24 -6.56 6.32
CA HIS A 33 2.27 -5.73 7.03
C HIS A 33 2.64 -4.25 6.99
N GLU A 34 3.89 -3.91 7.33
CA GLU A 34 4.40 -2.54 7.32
C GLU A 34 4.28 -1.91 5.92
N PHE A 35 4.63 -2.67 4.87
CA PHE A 35 4.46 -2.23 3.49
C PHE A 35 2.99 -1.97 3.13
N ASN A 36 2.09 -2.88 3.50
CA ASN A 36 0.68 -2.76 3.19
C ASN A 36 0.04 -1.56 3.90
N THR A 37 0.32 -1.38 5.19
CA THR A 37 -0.16 -0.24 5.99
C THR A 37 0.37 1.09 5.45
N GLY A 38 1.65 1.17 5.05
CA GLY A 38 2.21 2.35 4.39
C GLY A 38 1.55 2.64 3.04
N SER A 39 1.21 1.59 2.28
CA SER A 39 0.53 1.71 0.99
C SER A 39 -0.92 2.17 1.13
N ILE A 40 -1.67 1.65 2.10
CA ILE A 40 -3.05 2.07 2.39
C ILE A 40 -3.09 3.54 2.80
N ARG A 41 -2.20 3.98 3.71
CA ARG A 41 -2.12 5.40 4.11
C ARG A 41 -1.86 6.32 2.92
N TRP A 42 -0.93 5.94 2.07
CA TRP A 42 -0.60 6.70 0.88
C TRP A 42 -1.79 6.77 -0.11
N ILE A 43 -2.50 5.65 -0.34
CA ILE A 43 -3.72 5.61 -1.17
C ILE A 43 -4.79 6.57 -0.63
N ILE A 44 -5.02 6.57 0.69
CA ILE A 44 -6.02 7.46 1.30
C ILE A 44 -5.66 8.92 1.03
N ARG A 45 -4.39 9.32 1.17
CA ARG A 45 -3.97 10.69 0.86
C ARG A 45 -4.14 11.02 -0.63
N VAL A 46 -3.86 10.09 -1.54
CA VAL A 46 -4.11 10.27 -2.98
C VAL A 46 -5.60 10.46 -3.24
N GLN A 47 -6.47 9.69 -2.59
CA GLN A 47 -7.93 9.83 -2.69
C GLN A 47 -8.41 11.18 -2.14
N LEU A 48 -7.83 11.67 -1.03
CA LEU A 48 -8.15 12.99 -0.48
C LEU A 48 -7.77 14.13 -1.44
N TYR A 49 -6.59 14.03 -2.08
CA TYR A 49 -6.16 14.99 -3.11
C TYR A 49 -7.08 14.96 -4.33
N LEU A 50 -7.39 13.76 -4.85
CA LEU A 50 -8.28 13.59 -6.00
C LEU A 50 -9.73 13.97 -5.70
N GLY A 51 -10.16 13.84 -4.45
CA GLY A 51 -11.48 14.23 -3.96
C GLY A 51 -11.61 15.70 -3.61
N TYR A 52 -10.59 16.53 -3.89
CA TYR A 52 -10.54 17.95 -3.54
C TYR A 52 -10.75 18.24 -2.04
N MET A 53 -10.44 17.25 -1.19
CA MET A 53 -10.47 17.40 0.27
C MET A 53 -9.15 18.00 0.81
N SER A 54 -8.08 17.93 0.02
CA SER A 54 -6.78 18.50 0.32
C SER A 54 -6.10 18.97 -0.96
N ASP A 55 -5.52 20.18 -0.95
CA ASP A 55 -4.77 20.73 -2.09
C ASP A 55 -3.31 20.23 -2.14
N GLU A 56 -2.86 19.52 -1.11
CA GLU A 56 -1.47 19.07 -1.01
C GLU A 56 -1.28 17.70 -1.69
N TYR A 57 -0.41 17.65 -2.70
CA TYR A 57 -0.11 16.40 -3.37
C TYR A 57 0.76 15.49 -2.49
N PRO A 58 0.31 14.26 -2.19
CA PRO A 58 1.06 13.39 -1.29
C PRO A 58 2.37 12.89 -1.93
N PRO A 59 3.49 12.93 -1.20
CA PRO A 59 4.77 12.41 -1.69
C PRO A 59 4.67 10.90 -1.95
N PHE A 60 5.46 10.38 -2.90
CA PHE A 60 5.48 8.95 -3.29
C PHE A 60 6.13 8.02 -2.24
N THR A 61 6.02 8.35 -0.96
CA THR A 61 6.68 7.67 0.14
C THR A 61 5.64 6.94 0.98
N GLY A 62 5.86 5.63 1.23
CA GLY A 62 5.04 4.86 2.17
C GLY A 62 5.59 4.87 3.61
N LYS A 63 6.70 5.59 3.84
CA LYS A 63 7.40 5.71 5.13
C LYS A 63 7.13 7.09 5.70
N GLU A 64 6.03 7.22 6.43
CA GLU A 64 5.78 8.31 7.37
C GLU A 64 5.06 7.73 8.59
#